data_AF-K2CFH0-F1
#
_entry.id   AF-K2CFH0-F1
#
_cell.length_a   1.000
_cell.length_b   1.000
_cell.length_c   1.000
_cell.angle_alpha   90.00
_cell.angle_beta   90.00
_cell.angle_gamma   90.00
#
_symmetry.space_group_name_H-M   'P 1'
#
loop_
_entity.id
_entity.type
_entity.pdbx_description
1 polymer ?
#
loop_
_entity_poly.entity_id
_entity_poly.type
_entity_poly.pdbx_seq_one_letter_code
_entity_poly.pdbx_strand_id
1 'polypeptide(L)'
;MIFHGYGLMVGIAIVVGWSVAEKIEPKVNKAVPGVLLLGFMGARLYHVIDMWGYYNRNLGQILAVWNGGLSIWGAIIGGVLGLWIYFKGDSLKVMAAAVTGLPLAQAIGRIGNGINGEFVQKVGILPWWGAEAILDLMLFGAMWSLRGQSSKVRVGVCLVGYALIRLVLQPYRG
;
A
#
# COMPACT_ATOMS: atom_id res chain seq x y z
N MET A 1 18.37 -18.61 4.77
CA MET A 1 17.15 -17.80 4.97
C MET A 1 17.57 -16.34 4.95
N ILE A 2 17.48 -15.68 3.78
CA ILE A 2 17.84 -14.26 3.69
C ILE A 2 16.63 -13.47 4.19
N PHE A 3 16.73 -12.90 5.38
CA PHE A 3 15.81 -11.86 5.83
C PHE A 3 15.94 -10.69 4.85
N HIS A 4 14.96 -10.51 3.96
CA HIS A 4 14.95 -9.38 3.05
C HIS A 4 14.51 -8.16 3.87
N GLY A 5 15.40 -7.19 4.07
CA GLY A 5 15.09 -5.95 4.80
C GLY A 5 13.84 -5.24 4.26
N TYR A 6 13.55 -5.42 2.98
CA TYR A 6 12.32 -4.98 2.33
C TYR A 6 11.04 -5.53 2.99
N GLY A 7 10.99 -6.84 3.29
CA GLY A 7 9.81 -7.45 3.91
C GLY A 7 9.54 -6.93 5.32
N LEU A 8 10.60 -6.67 6.09
CA LEU A 8 10.49 -6.01 7.40
C LEU A 8 9.90 -4.60 7.27
N MET A 9 10.38 -3.83 6.29
CA MET A 9 9.90 -2.47 6.03
C MET A 9 8.44 -2.46 5.58
N VAL A 10 8.00 -3.42 4.76
CA VAL A 10 6.59 -3.59 4.40
C VAL A 10 5.74 -3.91 5.63
N GLY A 11 6.21 -4.79 6.52
CA GLY A 11 5.54 -5.09 7.78
C GLY A 11 5.38 -3.84 8.67
N ILE A 12 6.45 -3.05 8.82
CA ILE A 12 6.42 -1.78 9.55
C ILE A 12 5.45 -0.79 8.88
N ALA A 13 5.48 -0.67 7.55
CA ALA A 13 4.59 0.22 6.80
C ALA A 13 3.12 -0.13 7.04
N ILE A 14 2.77 -1.42 7.05
CA ILE A 14 1.41 -1.89 7.36
C ILE A 14 1.02 -1.50 8.78
N VAL A 15 1.86 -1.79 9.78
CA VAL A 15 1.57 -1.48 11.20
C VAL A 15 1.45 0.02 11.46
N VAL A 16 2.29 0.84 10.83
CA VAL A 16 2.25 2.30 10.99
C VAL A 16 1.03 2.88 10.29
N GLY A 17 0.77 2.50 9.04
CA GLY A 17 -0.43 2.95 8.31
C GLY A 17 -1.71 2.52 9.02
N TRP A 18 -1.71 1.31 9.58
CA TRP A 18 -2.78 0.78 10.43
C TRP A 18 -3.03 1.66 11.66
N SER A 19 -1.98 1.92 12.44
CA SER A 19 -2.06 2.71 13.69
C SER A 19 -2.63 4.11 13.44
N VAL A 20 -2.31 4.72 12.29
CA VAL A 20 -2.91 6.00 11.87
C VAL A 20 -4.41 5.84 11.60
N ALA A 21 -4.80 4.81 10.84
CA ALA A 21 -6.20 4.58 10.49
C ALA A 21 -7.05 4.30 11.74
N GLU A 22 -6.54 3.47 12.65
CA GLU A 22 -7.18 3.15 13.93
C GLU A 22 -7.37 4.40 14.80
N LYS A 23 -6.37 5.30 14.83
CA LYS A 23 -6.46 6.55 15.59
C LYS A 23 -7.55 7.50 15.07
N ILE A 24 -7.92 7.39 13.79
CA ILE A 24 -8.97 8.21 13.17
C ILE A 24 -10.33 7.52 13.26
N GLU A 25 -10.37 6.21 13.03
CA GLU A 25 -11.59 5.40 13.07
C GLU A 25 -11.28 4.07 13.77
N PRO A 26 -11.49 3.97 15.11
CA PRO A 26 -11.16 2.77 15.88
C PRO A 26 -11.89 1.51 15.40
N LYS A 27 -13.02 1.67 14.70
CA LYS A 27 -13.74 0.53 14.11
C LYS A 27 -12.87 -0.25 13.13
N VAL A 28 -11.87 0.37 12.49
CA VAL A 28 -10.98 -0.28 11.51
C VAL A 28 -10.41 -1.58 12.07
N ASN A 29 -10.09 -1.66 13.38
CA ASN A 29 -9.61 -2.86 14.09
C ASN A 29 -10.45 -4.12 13.89
N LYS A 30 -11.75 -3.98 13.68
CA LYS A 30 -12.59 -5.15 13.47
C LYS A 30 -12.30 -5.83 12.13
N ALA A 31 -11.87 -5.06 11.12
CA ALA A 31 -11.61 -5.59 9.79
C ALA A 31 -10.17 -6.01 9.54
N VAL A 32 -9.19 -5.77 10.44
CA VAL A 32 -7.76 -6.13 10.23
C VAL A 32 -7.63 -7.54 9.71
N PRO A 33 -8.22 -8.56 10.37
CA PRO A 33 -7.96 -9.94 10.00
C PRO A 33 -8.50 -10.21 8.60
N GLY A 34 -9.72 -9.72 8.30
CA GLY A 34 -10.34 -9.87 6.99
C GLY A 34 -9.58 -9.15 5.89
N VAL A 35 -9.10 -7.93 6.13
CA VAL A 35 -8.35 -7.11 5.17
C VAL A 35 -6.99 -7.74 4.88
N LEU A 36 -6.26 -8.20 5.89
CA LEU A 36 -4.97 -8.85 5.70
C LEU A 36 -5.11 -10.20 5.00
N LEU A 37 -6.10 -11.02 5.38
CA LEU A 37 -6.35 -12.31 4.75
C LEU A 37 -6.76 -12.14 3.29
N LEU A 38 -7.76 -11.30 3.01
CA LEU A 38 -8.24 -11.07 1.66
C LEU A 38 -7.21 -10.34 0.80
N GLY A 39 -6.46 -9.40 1.39
CA GLY A 39 -5.33 -8.76 0.72
C GLY A 39 -4.25 -9.77 0.32
N PHE A 40 -3.83 -10.64 1.24
CA PHE A 40 -2.83 -11.67 0.94
C PHE A 40 -3.33 -12.68 -0.10
N MET A 41 -4.56 -13.17 0.05
CA MET A 41 -5.19 -14.07 -0.92
C MET A 41 -5.33 -13.41 -2.30
N GLY A 42 -5.80 -12.16 -2.33
CA GLY A 42 -5.94 -11.38 -3.56
C GLY A 42 -4.60 -11.15 -4.24
N ALA A 43 -3.56 -10.80 -3.47
CA ALA A 43 -2.20 -10.61 -3.98
C ALA A 43 -1.67 -11.88 -4.68
N ARG A 44 -1.92 -13.04 -4.09
CA ARG A 44 -1.51 -14.31 -4.66
C ARG A 44 -2.35 -14.69 -5.88
N LEU A 45 -3.67 -14.61 -5.77
CA LEU A 45 -4.59 -14.98 -6.84
C LEU A 45 -4.33 -14.15 -8.10
N TYR A 46 -4.18 -12.83 -7.94
CA TYR A 46 -3.89 -11.93 -9.07
C TYR A 46 -2.56 -12.29 -9.73
N HIS A 47 -1.50 -12.55 -8.95
CA HIS A 47 -0.21 -12.96 -9.52
C HIS A 47 -0.30 -14.27 -10.30
N VAL A 48 -1.07 -15.25 -9.81
CA VAL A 48 -1.29 -16.52 -10.49
C VAL A 48 -2.04 -16.34 -11.81
N ILE A 49 -3.04 -15.45 -11.83
CA ILE A 49 -3.79 -15.10 -13.04
C ILE A 49 -2.88 -14.41 -14.06
N ASP A 50 -2.09 -13.43 -13.63
CA ASP A 50 -1.14 -12.70 -14.48
C ASP A 50 -0.08 -13.63 -15.10
N MET A 51 0.37 -14.61 -14.32
CA MET A 51 1.36 -15.63 -14.73
C MET A 51 0.72 -16.97 -15.11
N TRP A 52 -0.53 -16.98 -15.61
CA TRP A 52 -1.27 -18.22 -15.84
C TRP A 52 -0.56 -19.20 -16.78
N GLY A 53 0.17 -18.70 -17.79
CA GLY A 53 0.96 -19.54 -18.70
C GLY A 53 2.09 -20.34 -18.03
N TYR A 54 2.52 -19.92 -16.83
CA TYR A 54 3.44 -20.68 -15.98
C TYR A 54 2.68 -21.63 -15.05
N TYR A 55 1.67 -21.13 -14.35
CA TYR A 55 0.95 -21.88 -13.32
C TYR A 55 0.07 -23.00 -13.86
N ASN A 56 -0.41 -22.90 -15.11
CA ASN A 56 -1.18 -23.97 -15.75
C ASN A 56 -0.41 -25.31 -15.84
N ARG A 57 0.93 -25.24 -15.84
CA ARG A 57 1.85 -26.39 -15.87
C ARG A 57 2.45 -26.70 -14.51
N ASN A 58 2.19 -25.86 -13.51
CA ASN A 58 2.82 -25.90 -12.18
C ASN A 58 1.78 -25.66 -11.07
N LEU A 59 0.64 -26.35 -11.12
CA LEU A 59 -0.49 -26.14 -10.21
C LEU A 59 -0.10 -26.28 -8.72
N GLY A 60 0.81 -27.20 -8.39
CA GLY A 60 1.32 -27.38 -7.02
C GLY A 60 2.07 -26.16 -6.46
N GLN A 61 2.53 -25.26 -7.32
CA GLN A 61 3.23 -24.03 -6.91
C GLN A 61 2.27 -22.87 -6.64
N ILE A 62 0.97 -23.00 -6.92
CA ILE A 62 -0.02 -21.92 -6.69
C ILE A 62 -0.01 -21.48 -5.23
N LEU A 63 0.17 -22.40 -4.27
CA LEU A 63 0.20 -22.09 -2.83
C LEU A 63 1.61 -21.81 -2.30
N ALA A 64 2.65 -21.96 -3.12
CA ALA A 64 4.05 -21.79 -2.72
C ALA A 64 4.44 -20.31 -2.62
N VAL A 65 3.85 -19.60 -1.66
CA VAL A 65 4.06 -18.15 -1.42
C VAL A 65 5.48 -17.80 -0.96
N TRP A 66 6.21 -18.77 -0.42
CA TRP A 66 7.62 -18.61 -0.04
C TRP A 66 8.56 -18.48 -1.24
N ASN A 67 8.11 -18.82 -2.46
CA ASN A 67 8.84 -18.56 -3.70
C ASN A 67 8.65 -17.11 -4.20
N GLY A 68 7.96 -16.26 -3.43
CA GLY A 68 7.56 -14.92 -3.83
C GLY A 68 6.29 -14.95 -4.69
N GLY A 69 6.11 -13.90 -5.52
CA GLY A 69 4.97 -13.80 -6.43
C GLY A 69 3.69 -13.33 -5.73
N LEU A 70 3.72 -12.10 -5.22
CA LEU A 70 2.56 -11.39 -4.68
C LEU A 70 2.37 -10.11 -5.48
N SER A 71 1.18 -9.94 -6.06
CA SER A 71 0.82 -8.74 -6.81
C SER A 71 0.24 -7.67 -5.89
N ILE A 72 0.76 -6.44 -6.00
CA ILE A 72 0.21 -5.30 -5.26
C ILE A 72 -1.23 -4.97 -5.66
N TRP A 73 -1.59 -5.15 -6.94
CA TRP A 73 -2.95 -4.92 -7.43
C TRP A 73 -3.94 -5.89 -6.79
N GLY A 74 -3.54 -7.15 -6.69
CA GLY A 74 -4.31 -8.16 -5.97
C GLY A 74 -4.47 -7.83 -4.48
N ALA A 75 -3.41 -7.33 -3.84
CA ALA A 75 -3.44 -6.90 -2.43
C ALA A 75 -4.42 -5.75 -2.21
N ILE A 76 -4.42 -4.75 -3.09
CA ILE A 76 -5.31 -3.59 -3.03
C ILE A 76 -6.76 -4.03 -3.20
N ILE A 77 -7.06 -4.82 -4.24
CA ILE A 77 -8.42 -5.31 -4.52
C ILE A 77 -8.93 -6.15 -3.33
N GLY A 78 -8.12 -7.08 -2.84
CA GLY A 78 -8.46 -7.93 -1.70
C GLY A 78 -8.68 -7.14 -0.41
N GLY A 79 -7.83 -6.15 -0.14
CA GLY A 79 -7.97 -5.29 1.04
C GLY A 79 -9.22 -4.42 1.00
N VAL A 80 -9.52 -3.81 -0.15
CA VAL A 80 -10.76 -3.03 -0.36
C VAL A 80 -11.99 -3.91 -0.19
N LEU A 81 -11.96 -5.12 -0.76
CA LEU A 81 -13.04 -6.10 -0.59
C LEU A 81 -13.24 -6.48 0.87
N GLY A 82 -12.14 -6.67 1.62
CA GLY A 82 -12.21 -6.95 3.06
C GLY A 82 -12.84 -5.82 3.87
N LEU A 83 -12.47 -4.56 3.59
CA LEU A 83 -13.11 -3.39 4.21
C LEU A 83 -14.61 -3.32 3.86
N TRP A 84 -14.96 -3.58 2.61
CA TRP A 84 -16.35 -3.52 2.14
C TRP A 84 -17.23 -4.62 2.77
N ILE A 85 -16.75 -5.87 2.83
CA ILE A 85 -17.48 -6.98 3.46
C ILE A 85 -17.74 -6.67 4.94
N TYR A 86 -16.76 -6.11 5.64
CA TYR A 86 -16.82 -5.91 7.08
C TYR A 86 -17.68 -4.71 7.49
N PHE A 87 -17.65 -3.61 6.73
CA PHE A 87 -18.34 -2.36 7.12
C PHE A 87 -19.49 -1.95 6.22
N LYS A 88 -19.71 -2.63 5.08
CA LYS A 88 -20.81 -2.37 4.13
C LYS A 88 -21.07 -0.86 3.94
N GLY A 89 -22.16 -0.33 4.50
CA GLY A 89 -22.59 1.07 4.38
C GLY A 89 -21.74 2.12 5.11
N ASP A 90 -20.88 1.74 6.07
CA ASP A 90 -19.94 2.66 6.77
C ASP A 90 -18.52 2.61 6.14
N SER A 91 -18.35 1.86 5.03
CA SER A 91 -17.07 1.61 4.37
C SER A 91 -16.31 2.88 3.95
N LEU A 92 -17.01 3.96 3.59
CA LEU A 92 -16.35 5.20 3.18
C LEU A 92 -15.58 5.88 4.32
N LYS A 93 -16.08 5.81 5.57
CA LYS A 93 -15.37 6.40 6.73
C LYS A 93 -14.11 5.62 7.06
N VAL A 94 -14.23 4.30 7.08
CA VAL A 94 -13.12 3.38 7.35
C VAL A 94 -12.07 3.47 6.24
N MET A 95 -12.50 3.48 4.98
CA MET A 95 -11.62 3.67 3.83
C MET A 95 -10.92 5.03 3.89
N ALA A 96 -11.63 6.12 4.24
CA ALA A 96 -11.00 7.43 4.40
C ALA A 96 -9.97 7.46 5.53
N ALA A 97 -10.18 6.71 6.62
CA ALA A 97 -9.18 6.56 7.68
C ALA A 97 -7.94 5.79 7.19
N ALA A 98 -8.14 4.67 6.49
CA ALA A 98 -7.05 3.90 5.88
C ALA A 98 -6.24 4.72 4.87
N VAL A 99 -6.92 5.46 4.00
CA VAL A 99 -6.31 6.34 2.99
C VAL A 99 -5.54 7.50 3.63
N THR A 100 -5.90 7.97 4.84
CA THR A 100 -5.08 8.95 5.59
C THR A 100 -3.72 8.39 6.02
N GLY A 101 -3.64 7.10 6.39
CA GLY A 101 -2.37 6.45 6.76
C GLY A 101 -1.54 5.96 5.57
N LEU A 102 -2.15 5.84 4.39
CA LEU A 102 -1.52 5.24 3.21
C LEU A 102 -0.23 5.94 2.74
N PRO A 103 -0.16 7.29 2.65
CA PRO A 103 1.08 7.95 2.22
C PRO A 103 2.25 7.71 3.19
N LEU A 104 1.98 7.63 4.49
CA LEU A 104 3.02 7.30 5.47
C LEU A 104 3.54 5.86 5.27
N ALA A 105 2.63 4.91 5.03
CA ALA A 105 3.02 3.54 4.70
C ALA A 105 3.84 3.48 3.40
N GLN A 106 3.46 4.25 2.38
CA GLN A 106 4.22 4.34 1.12
C GLN A 106 5.62 4.92 1.32
N ALA A 107 5.77 5.99 2.09
CA ALA A 107 7.06 6.57 2.40
C ALA A 107 8.01 5.56 3.07
N ILE A 108 7.50 4.77 4.03
CA ILE A 108 8.26 3.70 4.68
C ILE A 108 8.63 2.60 3.67
N GLY A 109 7.69 2.21 2.81
CA GLY A 109 7.95 1.24 1.73
C GLY A 109 9.03 1.73 0.77
N ARG A 110 9.09 3.02 0.46
CA ARG A 110 10.12 3.62 -0.38
C ARG A 110 11.50 3.60 0.28
N ILE A 111 11.59 3.80 1.59
CA ILE A 111 12.84 3.57 2.32
C ILE A 111 13.25 2.10 2.20
N GLY A 112 12.29 1.17 2.28
CA GLY A 112 12.51 -0.25 2.01
C GLY A 112 13.11 -0.53 0.63
N ASN A 113 12.62 0.14 -0.42
CA ASN A 113 13.20 0.06 -1.76
C ASN A 113 14.67 0.54 -1.77
N GLY A 114 14.95 1.65 -1.08
CA GLY A 114 16.32 2.16 -0.94
C GLY A 114 17.27 1.16 -0.27
N ILE A 115 16.82 0.48 0.79
CA ILE A 115 17.56 -0.61 1.45
C ILE A 115 17.79 -1.79 0.51
N ASN A 116 16.81 -2.09 -0.34
CA ASN A 116 16.89 -3.18 -1.33
C ASN A 116 17.70 -2.81 -2.59
N GLY A 117 18.19 -1.57 -2.70
CA GLY A 117 18.90 -1.10 -3.90
C GLY A 117 17.99 -0.84 -5.11
N GLU A 118 16.68 -0.72 -4.90
CA GLU A 118 15.69 -0.44 -5.94
C GLU A 118 15.42 1.06 -6.08
N PHE A 119 15.05 1.49 -7.29
CA PHE A 119 14.69 2.89 -7.60
C PHE A 119 15.78 3.91 -7.21
N VAL A 120 17.05 3.59 -7.51
CA VAL A 120 18.23 4.40 -7.17
C VAL A 120 18.54 5.51 -8.19
N GLN A 121 17.81 5.57 -9.31
CA GLN A 121 17.97 6.63 -10.32
C GLN A 121 17.73 8.00 -9.70
N LYS A 122 18.47 9.02 -10.15
CA LYS A 122 18.41 10.35 -9.55
C LYS A 122 17.25 11.17 -10.09
N VAL A 123 16.56 11.85 -9.17
CA VAL A 123 15.61 12.93 -9.41
C VAL A 123 16.23 14.20 -8.82
N GLY A 124 16.94 14.96 -9.66
CA GLY A 124 17.77 16.06 -9.19
C GLY A 124 18.94 15.56 -8.32
N ILE A 125 18.98 15.97 -7.05
CA ILE A 125 20.04 15.60 -6.09
C ILE A 125 19.71 14.32 -5.28
N LEU A 126 18.46 13.89 -5.26
CA LEU A 126 17.99 12.74 -4.48
C LEU A 126 17.80 11.50 -5.36
N PRO A 127 17.94 10.28 -4.81
CA PRO A 127 17.45 9.09 -5.49
C PRO A 127 15.92 9.13 -5.55
N TRP A 128 15.34 8.46 -6.56
CA TRP A 128 13.90 8.41 -6.78
C TRP A 128 13.14 7.95 -5.54
N TRP A 129 13.58 6.86 -4.90
CA TRP A 129 12.92 6.37 -3.69
C TRP A 129 12.88 7.42 -2.58
N GLY A 130 13.94 8.24 -2.45
CA GLY A 130 14.03 9.29 -1.45
C GLY A 130 13.14 10.49 -1.78
N ALA A 131 13.13 10.91 -3.04
CA ALA A 131 12.23 11.96 -3.51
C ALA A 131 10.76 11.57 -3.31
N GLU A 132 10.38 10.34 -3.68
CA GLU A 132 9.02 9.83 -3.48
C GLU A 132 8.66 9.74 -1.99
N ALA A 133 9.56 9.24 -1.13
CA ALA A 133 9.32 9.16 0.30
C ALA A 133 9.03 10.53 0.94
N ILE A 134 9.78 11.57 0.54
CA ILE A 134 9.56 12.94 1.04
C ILE A 134 8.20 13.46 0.61
N LEU A 135 7.85 13.30 -0.67
CA LEU A 135 6.56 13.75 -1.19
C LEU A 135 5.39 13.00 -0.53
N ASP A 136 5.53 11.70 -0.30
CA ASP A 136 4.55 10.89 0.42
C ASP A 136 4.39 11.33 1.88
N LEU A 137 5.49 11.72 2.56
CA LEU A 137 5.43 12.31 3.91
C LEU A 137 4.75 13.68 3.92
N MET A 138 4.97 14.52 2.91
CA MET A 138 4.28 15.80 2.77
C MET A 138 2.77 15.58 2.56
N LEU A 139 2.41 14.61 1.71
CA LEU A 139 1.02 14.22 1.51
C LEU A 139 0.40 13.67 2.80
N PHE A 140 1.13 12.85 3.56
CA PHE A 140 0.68 12.39 4.87
C PHE A 140 0.42 13.57 5.82
N GLY A 141 1.31 14.56 5.89
CA GLY A 141 1.13 15.76 6.71
C GLY A 141 -0.15 16.53 6.35
N ALA A 142 -0.43 16.69 5.05
CA ALA A 142 -1.67 17.28 4.56
C ALA A 142 -2.89 16.42 4.92
N MET A 143 -2.81 15.10 4.75
CA MET A 143 -3.90 14.18 5.11
C MET A 143 -4.18 14.18 6.61
N TRP A 144 -3.15 14.31 7.44
CA TRP A 144 -3.25 14.38 8.90
C TRP A 144 -3.89 15.69 9.37
N SER A 145 -3.57 16.82 8.74
CA SER A 145 -4.22 18.11 9.06
C SER A 145 -5.72 18.08 8.68
N LEU A 146 -6.08 17.33 7.64
CA LEU A 146 -7.45 17.12 7.18
C LEU A 146 -8.21 15.99 7.89
N ARG A 147 -7.65 15.37 8.95
CA ARG A 147 -8.27 14.21 9.62
C ARG A 147 -9.70 14.47 10.17
N GLY A 148 -10.01 15.72 10.53
CA GLY A 148 -11.34 16.15 10.99
C GLY A 148 -12.33 16.48 9.87
N GLN A 149 -11.88 16.48 8.61
CA GLN A 149 -12.71 16.78 7.45
C GLN A 149 -13.53 15.57 6.99
N SER A 150 -14.53 15.83 6.16
CA SER A 150 -15.38 14.78 5.60
C SER A 150 -14.57 13.70 4.87
N SER A 151 -15.06 12.45 4.90
CA SER A 151 -14.40 11.31 4.25
C SER A 151 -14.13 11.55 2.76
N LYS A 152 -15.05 12.25 2.06
CA LYS A 152 -14.91 12.58 0.64
C LYS A 152 -13.72 13.50 0.38
N VAL A 153 -13.52 14.52 1.23
CA VAL A 153 -12.38 15.46 1.12
C VAL A 153 -11.07 14.72 1.31
N ARG A 154 -10.96 13.88 2.35
CA ARG A 154 -9.74 13.10 2.61
C ARG A 154 -9.40 12.17 1.44
N VAL A 155 -10.36 11.40 0.95
CA VAL A 155 -10.15 10.52 -0.20
C VAL A 155 -9.77 11.33 -1.44
N GLY A 156 -10.46 12.43 -1.72
CA GLY A 156 -10.16 13.29 -2.87
C GLY A 156 -8.75 13.89 -2.82
N VAL A 157 -8.35 14.44 -1.67
CA VAL A 157 -7.00 15.01 -1.50
C VAL A 157 -5.93 13.95 -1.63
N CYS A 158 -6.14 12.74 -1.09
CA CYS A 158 -5.16 11.67 -1.25
C CYS A 158 -5.00 11.25 -2.71
N LEU A 159 -6.10 11.11 -3.47
CA LEU A 159 -6.05 10.71 -4.87
C LEU A 159 -5.37 11.77 -5.73
N VAL A 160 -5.74 13.04 -5.56
CA VAL A 160 -5.12 14.16 -6.28
C VAL A 160 -3.64 14.30 -5.89
N GLY A 161 -3.33 14.27 -4.60
CA GLY A 161 -1.97 14.35 -4.10
C GLY A 161 -1.09 13.23 -4.66
N TYR A 162 -1.55 11.99 -4.60
CA TYR A 162 -0.84 10.84 -5.16
C TYR A 162 -0.67 10.96 -6.68
N ALA A 163 -1.70 11.40 -7.41
CA ALA A 163 -1.60 11.64 -8.85
C ALA A 163 -0.55 12.70 -9.19
N LEU A 164 -0.48 13.79 -8.42
CA LEU A 164 0.54 14.83 -8.60
C LEU A 164 1.96 14.29 -8.33
N ILE A 165 2.14 13.50 -7.26
CA ILE A 165 3.43 12.83 -6.98
C ILE A 165 3.85 11.98 -8.18
N ARG A 166 2.90 11.21 -8.74
CA ARG A 166 3.16 10.40 -9.93
C ARG A 166 3.52 11.26 -11.14
N LEU A 167 2.79 12.33 -11.43
CA LEU A 167 3.07 13.22 -12.55
C LEU A 167 4.46 13.87 -12.46
N VAL A 168 4.87 14.28 -11.25
CA VAL A 168 6.19 14.91 -11.02
C VAL A 168 7.31 13.90 -11.20
N LEU A 169 7.15 12.69 -10.67
CA LEU A 169 8.22 11.71 -10.69
C LEU A 169 8.27 10.92 -11.99
N GLN A 170 7.14 10.53 -12.59
CA GLN A 170 7.06 9.64 -13.76
C GLN A 170 8.06 9.93 -14.90
N PRO A 171 8.38 11.19 -15.26
CA PRO A 171 9.39 11.48 -16.28
C PRO A 171 10.80 10.97 -15.99
N TYR A 172 11.17 10.77 -14.72
CA TYR A 172 12.49 10.28 -14.33
C TYR A 172 12.56 8.73 -14.29
N ARG A 173 11.48 8.05 -14.70
CA ARG A 173 11.38 6.58 -14.67
C ARG A 173 12.11 6.07 -15.90
N GLY A 174 13.39 5.77 -15.72
CA GLY A 174 14.23 5.12 -16.72
C GLY A 174 13.73 3.74 -17.10
#